data_AF-A0A3G3IIN1-F1
#
_entry.id   AF-A0A3G3IIN1-F1
#
_cell.length_a   1.000
_cell.length_b   1.000
_cell.length_c   1.000
_cell.angle_alpha   90.00
_cell.angle_beta   90.00
_cell.angle_gamma   90.00
#
_symmetry.space_group_name_H-M   'P 1'
#
loop_
_entity.id
_entity.type
_entity.pdbx_description
1 polymer ?
#
loop_
_entity_poly.entity_id
_entity_poly.type
_entity_poly.pdbx_seq_one_letter_code
_entity_poly.pdbx_strand_id
1 'polypeptide(L)'
;MKLDKEYKLFIGGKWVSASDGKTFTTVCSATGEKLAECAEATKEDVDAAVKAAEEAFPAWAAVMPADRAKILNKIADIIEENIPRLAMIEAMDVGKPIRETTIIDIPTTADQFRYYAGLIRGEEGSVTKVTEEAAAKMLGEIFQ
;
A
#
# COMPACT_ATOMS: atom_id res chain seq x y z
N MET A 1 -0.05 12.29 -22.58
CA MET A 1 -0.66 11.64 -21.39
C MET A 1 -1.77 12.55 -20.86
N LYS A 2 -2.88 11.99 -20.36
CA LYS A 2 -3.99 12.78 -19.79
C LYS A 2 -4.06 12.53 -18.28
N LEU A 3 -4.01 13.60 -17.49
CA LEU A 3 -4.35 13.60 -16.08
C LEU A 3 -5.84 13.89 -15.90
N ASP A 4 -6.42 13.38 -14.82
CA ASP A 4 -7.74 13.83 -14.39
C ASP A 4 -7.63 15.25 -13.83
N LYS A 5 -8.70 16.03 -14.00
CA LYS A 5 -8.75 17.43 -13.53
C LYS A 5 -8.84 17.50 -12.00
N GLU A 6 -9.39 16.46 -11.39
CA GLU A 6 -9.64 16.35 -9.95
C GLU A 6 -9.32 14.91 -9.50
N TYR A 7 -8.59 14.76 -8.40
CA TYR A 7 -8.32 13.51 -7.73
C TYR A 7 -8.97 13.50 -6.34
N LYS A 8 -9.64 12.40 -6.03
CA LYS A 8 -10.37 12.18 -4.79
C LYS A 8 -9.55 11.34 -3.81
N LEU A 9 -9.99 11.30 -2.56
CA LEU A 9 -9.46 10.35 -1.57
C LEU A 9 -9.92 8.94 -1.94
N PHE A 10 -9.08 7.92 -1.68
CA PHE A 10 -9.47 6.52 -1.86
C PHE A 10 -9.63 5.85 -0.49
N ILE A 11 -10.88 5.74 -0.02
CA ILE A 11 -11.23 5.25 1.33
C ILE A 11 -12.20 4.07 1.20
N GLY A 12 -11.87 2.95 1.84
CA GLY A 12 -12.74 1.76 1.85
C GLY A 12 -13.07 1.20 0.46
N GLY A 13 -12.14 1.30 -0.48
CA GLY A 13 -12.33 0.82 -1.86
C GLY A 13 -13.12 1.77 -2.76
N LYS A 14 -13.36 3.02 -2.35
CA LYS A 14 -14.15 4.02 -3.10
C LYS A 14 -13.43 5.35 -3.20
N TRP A 15 -13.65 6.05 -4.30
CA TRP A 15 -13.23 7.43 -4.49
C TRP A 15 -14.24 8.39 -3.84
N VAL A 16 -13.80 9.18 -2.87
CA VAL A 16 -14.63 10.12 -2.09
C VAL A 16 -14.00 11.51 -2.06
N SER A 17 -14.82 12.55 -2.14
CA SER A 17 -14.36 13.92 -1.90
C SER A 17 -14.00 14.10 -0.42
N ALA A 18 -13.18 15.10 -0.10
CA ALA A 18 -12.91 15.48 1.30
C ALA A 18 -14.21 15.82 2.04
N SER A 19 -14.28 15.54 3.34
CA SER A 19 -15.52 15.68 4.12
C SER A 19 -16.05 17.12 4.18
N ASP A 20 -15.15 18.11 4.09
CA ASP A 20 -15.48 19.54 4.03
C ASP A 20 -15.48 20.11 2.60
N GLY A 21 -15.24 19.25 1.60
CA GLY A 21 -15.22 19.59 0.18
C GLY A 21 -13.98 20.36 -0.29
N LYS A 22 -12.96 20.57 0.56
CA LYS A 22 -11.75 21.29 0.14
C LYS A 22 -10.86 20.49 -0.81
N THR A 23 -10.17 21.24 -1.66
CA THR A 23 -9.12 20.75 -2.55
C THR A 23 -7.91 21.67 -2.48
N PHE A 24 -6.76 21.13 -2.85
CA PHE A 24 -5.56 21.91 -3.15
C PHE A 24 -5.09 21.65 -4.58
N THR A 25 -4.51 22.67 -5.21
CA THR A 25 -3.94 22.53 -6.55
C THR A 25 -2.56 21.88 -6.46
N THR A 26 -2.35 20.76 -7.17
CA THR A 26 -1.00 20.29 -7.47
C THR A 26 -0.50 20.89 -8.79
N VAL A 27 0.80 21.19 -8.85
CA VAL A 27 1.46 21.92 -9.94
C VAL A 27 2.70 21.17 -10.40
N CYS A 28 3.06 21.37 -11.66
CA CYS A 28 4.29 20.84 -12.23
C CYS A 28 5.48 21.56 -11.59
N SER A 29 6.34 20.83 -10.88
CA SER A 29 7.51 21.39 -10.19
C SER A 29 8.48 22.11 -11.13
N ALA A 30 8.51 21.74 -12.43
CA ALA A 30 9.38 22.34 -13.43
C ALA A 30 8.82 23.63 -14.06
N THR A 31 7.50 23.76 -14.19
CA THR A 31 6.87 24.86 -14.95
C THR A 31 5.93 25.74 -14.12
N GLY A 32 5.51 25.28 -12.94
CA GLY A 32 4.48 25.90 -12.13
C GLY A 32 3.05 25.76 -12.70
N GLU A 33 2.89 25.06 -13.82
CA GLU A 33 1.58 24.85 -14.44
C GLU A 33 0.72 23.90 -13.60
N LYS A 34 -0.57 24.20 -13.50
CA LYS A 34 -1.54 23.35 -12.79
C LYS A 34 -1.60 21.95 -13.42
N LEU A 35 -1.46 20.93 -12.57
CA LEU A 35 -1.66 19.52 -12.95
C LEU A 35 -3.09 19.06 -12.66
N ALA A 36 -3.57 19.23 -11.42
CA ALA A 36 -4.89 18.80 -10.97
C ALA A 36 -5.33 19.51 -9.67
N GLU A 37 -6.61 19.38 -9.33
CA GLU A 37 -7.10 19.58 -7.96
C GLU A 37 -7.07 18.25 -7.21
N CYS A 38 -6.55 18.22 -5.98
CA CYS A 38 -6.52 17.03 -5.14
C CYS A 38 -7.34 17.29 -3.87
N ALA A 39 -8.17 16.34 -3.46
CA ALA A 39 -8.91 16.45 -2.21
C ALA A 39 -7.98 16.68 -1.01
N GLU A 40 -8.27 17.68 -0.19
CA GLU A 40 -7.51 18.01 1.02
C GLU A 40 -8.13 17.28 2.21
N ALA A 41 -7.50 16.19 2.66
CA ALA A 41 -8.07 15.34 3.70
C ALA A 41 -8.23 16.08 5.03
N THR A 42 -9.43 15.98 5.61
CA THR A 42 -9.73 16.45 6.96
C THR A 42 -9.37 15.40 8.01
N LYS A 43 -9.51 15.76 9.30
CA LYS A 43 -9.39 14.79 10.40
C LYS A 43 -10.43 13.67 10.25
N GLU A 44 -11.66 14.01 9.87
CA GLU A 44 -12.77 13.09 9.72
C GLU A 44 -12.53 12.09 8.58
N ASP A 45 -11.88 12.53 7.49
CA ASP A 45 -11.49 11.65 6.40
C ASP A 45 -10.41 10.65 6.84
N VAL A 46 -9.44 11.10 7.65
CA VAL A 46 -8.40 10.22 8.22
C VAL A 46 -9.04 9.20 9.17
N ASP A 47 -9.93 9.63 10.06
CA ASP A 47 -10.64 8.73 10.99
C ASP A 47 -11.48 7.69 10.21
N ALA A 48 -12.11 8.09 9.09
CA ALA A 48 -12.83 7.19 8.20
C ALA A 48 -11.91 6.20 7.48
N ALA A 49 -10.72 6.63 7.04
CA ALA A 49 -9.73 5.77 6.40
C ALA A 49 -9.18 4.71 7.37
N VAL A 50 -8.87 5.11 8.61
CA VAL A 50 -8.41 4.19 9.67
C VAL A 50 -9.49 3.17 9.97
N LYS A 51 -10.73 3.61 10.20
CA LYS A 51 -11.86 2.70 10.46
C LYS A 51 -12.06 1.69 9.32
N ALA A 52 -12.00 2.15 8.07
CA ALA A 52 -12.12 1.25 6.92
C ALA A 52 -10.98 0.21 6.85
N ALA A 53 -9.76 0.60 7.24
CA ALA A 53 -8.62 -0.32 7.32
C ALA A 53 -8.80 -1.34 8.45
N GLU A 54 -9.27 -0.91 9.64
CA GLU A 54 -9.58 -1.80 10.76
C GLU A 54 -10.68 -2.82 10.41
N GLU A 55 -11.74 -2.37 9.73
CA GLU A 55 -12.82 -3.25 9.26
C GLU A 55 -12.35 -4.26 8.21
N ALA A 56 -11.42 -3.87 7.32
CA ALA A 56 -10.87 -4.75 6.29
C ALA A 56 -9.84 -5.76 6.83
N PHE A 57 -9.16 -5.42 7.94
CA PHE A 57 -8.02 -6.19 8.45
C PHE A 57 -8.33 -7.66 8.76
N PRO A 58 -9.44 -8.04 9.44
CA PRO A 58 -9.74 -9.44 9.73
C PRO A 58 -9.86 -10.30 8.46
N ALA A 59 -10.54 -9.79 7.44
CA ALA A 59 -10.72 -10.48 6.17
C ALA A 59 -9.39 -10.59 5.41
N TRP A 60 -8.59 -9.51 5.39
CA TRP A 60 -7.27 -9.51 4.76
C TRP A 60 -6.28 -10.45 5.45
N ALA A 61 -6.26 -10.45 6.79
CA ALA A 61 -5.40 -11.31 7.58
C ALA A 61 -5.71 -12.80 7.38
N ALA A 62 -6.99 -13.13 7.13
CA ALA A 62 -7.44 -14.48 6.83
C ALA A 62 -7.11 -14.96 5.39
N VAL A 63 -6.69 -14.06 4.49
CA VAL A 63 -6.26 -14.45 3.13
C VAL A 63 -5.02 -15.33 3.23
N MET A 64 -5.03 -16.46 2.53
CA MET A 64 -3.91 -17.40 2.53
C MET A 64 -2.61 -16.72 2.07
N PRO A 65 -1.45 -17.01 2.68
CA PRO A 65 -0.17 -16.39 2.31
C PRO A 65 0.13 -16.47 0.81
N ALA A 66 -0.19 -17.61 0.18
CA ALA A 66 -0.02 -17.79 -1.26
C ALA A 66 -0.86 -16.81 -2.09
N ASP A 67 -2.09 -16.51 -1.67
CA ASP A 67 -2.98 -15.61 -2.40
C ASP A 67 -2.62 -14.14 -2.12
N ARG A 68 -2.17 -13.80 -0.90
CA ARG A 68 -1.60 -12.46 -0.63
C ARG A 68 -0.40 -12.19 -1.54
N ALA A 69 0.51 -13.16 -1.67
CA ALA A 69 1.65 -13.04 -2.57
C ALA A 69 1.23 -12.88 -4.05
N LYS A 70 0.18 -13.58 -4.51
CA LYS A 70 -0.37 -13.35 -5.86
C LYS A 70 -0.90 -11.93 -6.04
N ILE A 71 -1.59 -11.38 -5.04
CA ILE A 71 -2.12 -10.02 -5.08
C ILE A 71 -0.97 -9.01 -5.17
N LEU A 72 0.07 -9.14 -4.35
CA LEU A 72 1.24 -8.25 -4.41
C LEU A 72 1.97 -8.35 -5.75
N ASN A 73 2.14 -9.56 -6.30
CA ASN A 73 2.70 -9.74 -7.63
C ASN A 73 1.85 -9.06 -8.71
N LYS A 74 0.52 -9.16 -8.61
CA LYS A 74 -0.39 -8.49 -9.54
C LYS A 74 -0.29 -6.96 -9.45
N ILE A 75 -0.04 -6.40 -8.27
CA ILE A 75 0.23 -4.96 -8.12
C ILE A 75 1.51 -4.59 -8.87
N ALA A 76 2.58 -5.39 -8.71
CA ALA A 76 3.82 -5.18 -9.45
C ALA A 76 3.61 -5.25 -10.98
N ASP A 77 2.88 -6.26 -11.48
CA ASP A 77 2.54 -6.39 -12.91
C ASP A 77 1.87 -5.09 -13.42
N ILE A 78 0.87 -4.59 -12.69
CA ILE A 78 0.14 -3.37 -13.06
C ILE A 78 1.06 -2.14 -13.06
N ILE A 79 2.00 -2.03 -12.11
CA ILE A 79 2.98 -0.93 -12.08
C ILE A 79 3.89 -1.00 -13.30
N GLU A 80 4.43 -2.18 -13.62
CA GLU A 80 5.34 -2.43 -14.75
C GLU A 80 4.67 -2.11 -16.08
N GLU A 81 3.42 -2.54 -16.27
CA GLU A 81 2.59 -2.23 -17.44
C GLU A 81 2.36 -0.72 -17.63
N ASN A 82 2.49 0.07 -16.56
CA ASN A 82 2.20 1.51 -16.55
C ASN A 82 3.42 2.41 -16.35
N ILE A 83 4.65 1.88 -16.48
CA ILE A 83 5.90 2.64 -16.24
C ILE A 83 5.92 4.01 -16.93
N PRO A 84 5.68 4.15 -18.26
CA PRO A 84 5.78 5.45 -18.91
C PRO A 84 4.80 6.49 -18.35
N ARG A 85 3.62 6.05 -17.89
CA ARG A 85 2.61 6.92 -17.31
C ARG A 85 3.01 7.34 -15.89
N LEU A 86 3.33 6.38 -15.03
CA LEU A 86 3.67 6.64 -13.64
C LEU A 86 4.96 7.48 -13.53
N ALA A 87 5.96 7.20 -14.37
CA ALA A 87 7.22 7.95 -14.38
C ALA A 87 7.03 9.41 -14.79
N MET A 88 6.13 9.67 -15.75
CA MET A 88 5.80 11.04 -16.16
C MET A 88 5.03 11.80 -15.07
N ILE A 89 4.11 11.12 -14.37
CA ILE A 89 3.41 11.71 -13.21
C ILE A 89 4.43 12.11 -12.14
N GLU A 90 5.29 11.18 -11.72
CA GLU A 90 6.32 11.41 -10.71
C GLU A 90 7.27 12.56 -11.11
N ALA A 91 7.72 12.58 -12.38
CA ALA A 91 8.62 13.61 -12.87
C ALA A 91 7.98 15.01 -12.87
N MET A 92 6.69 15.12 -13.21
CA MET A 92 6.00 16.41 -13.19
C MET A 92 5.71 16.89 -11.77
N ASP A 93 5.22 15.99 -10.90
CA ASP A 93 4.78 16.35 -9.54
C ASP A 93 5.99 16.63 -8.63
N VAL A 94 6.98 15.72 -8.60
CA VAL A 94 8.18 15.84 -7.75
C VAL A 94 9.27 16.71 -8.39
N GLY A 95 9.31 16.79 -9.72
CA GLY A 95 10.34 17.54 -10.45
C GLY A 95 11.62 16.77 -10.74
N LYS A 96 11.63 15.45 -10.54
CA LYS A 96 12.78 14.59 -10.88
C LYS A 96 12.97 14.48 -12.39
N PRO A 97 14.21 14.28 -12.88
CA PRO A 97 14.44 13.98 -14.29
C PRO A 97 13.66 12.73 -14.71
N ILE A 98 12.93 12.80 -15.84
CA ILE A 98 12.12 11.67 -16.36
C ILE A 98 12.92 10.38 -16.53
N ARG A 99 14.22 10.48 -16.82
CA ARG A 99 15.11 9.33 -16.91
C ARG A 99 15.18 8.57 -15.58
N GLU A 100 15.31 9.30 -14.46
CA GLU A 100 15.43 8.72 -13.12
C GLU A 100 14.13 8.04 -12.70
N THR A 101 12.99 8.71 -12.87
CA THR A 101 11.69 8.13 -12.52
C THR A 101 11.37 6.89 -13.38
N THR A 102 11.77 6.89 -14.65
CA THR A 102 11.53 5.78 -15.58
C THR A 102 12.38 4.54 -15.29
N ILE A 103 13.66 4.71 -14.93
CA ILE A 103 14.60 3.59 -14.80
C ILE A 103 14.85 3.18 -13.34
N ILE A 104 14.52 4.03 -12.36
CA ILE A 104 14.77 3.79 -10.93
C ILE A 104 13.45 3.76 -10.18
N ASP A 105 12.78 4.90 -10.00
CA ASP A 105 11.69 5.01 -9.03
C ASP A 105 10.53 4.03 -9.28
N ILE A 106 9.99 4.01 -10.50
CA ILE A 106 8.85 3.13 -10.82
C ILE A 106 9.26 1.65 -10.87
N PRO A 107 10.37 1.25 -11.53
CA PRO A 107 10.84 -0.13 -11.48
C PRO A 107 11.15 -0.63 -10.07
N THR A 108 11.83 0.17 -9.23
CA THR A 108 12.13 -0.19 -7.84
C THR A 108 10.85 -0.31 -7.00
N THR A 109 9.83 0.50 -7.28
CA THR A 109 8.52 0.34 -6.63
C THR A 109 7.88 -1.00 -6.95
N ALA A 110 7.88 -1.42 -8.23
CA ALA A 110 7.39 -2.74 -8.62
C ALA A 110 8.19 -3.87 -7.97
N ASP A 111 9.51 -3.76 -7.96
CA ASP A 111 10.41 -4.73 -7.33
C ASP A 111 10.15 -4.87 -5.82
N GLN A 112 9.84 -3.77 -5.12
CA GLN A 112 9.50 -3.81 -3.69
C GLN A 112 8.25 -4.66 -3.43
N PHE A 113 7.23 -4.59 -4.29
CA PHE A 113 6.06 -5.47 -4.19
C PHE A 113 6.42 -6.93 -4.45
N ARG A 114 7.30 -7.22 -5.42
CA ARG A 114 7.81 -8.58 -5.69
C ARG A 114 8.59 -9.12 -4.49
N TYR A 115 9.45 -8.30 -3.91
CA TYR A 115 10.28 -8.65 -2.75
C TYR A 115 9.41 -9.08 -1.57
N TYR A 116 8.42 -8.27 -1.18
CA TYR A 116 7.52 -8.62 -0.08
C TYR A 116 6.60 -9.81 -0.42
N ALA A 117 6.21 -9.98 -1.69
CA ALA A 117 5.52 -11.19 -2.12
C ALA A 117 6.38 -12.45 -1.90
N GLY A 118 7.68 -12.37 -2.16
CA GLY A 118 8.66 -13.42 -1.85
C GLY A 118 8.80 -13.69 -0.36
N LEU A 119 8.91 -12.64 0.46
CA LEU A 119 9.01 -12.77 1.93
C LEU A 119 7.80 -13.51 2.52
N ILE A 120 6.57 -13.18 2.10
CA ILE A 120 5.35 -13.87 2.56
C ILE A 120 5.41 -15.38 2.27
N ARG A 121 6.09 -15.79 1.20
CA ARG A 121 6.21 -17.20 0.80
C ARG A 121 7.32 -17.95 1.54
N GLY A 122 8.33 -17.22 2.00
CA GLY A 122 9.46 -17.75 2.78
C GLY A 122 9.31 -17.57 4.30
N GLU A 123 8.19 -17.02 4.77
CA GLU A 123 7.93 -16.86 6.19
C GLU A 123 7.72 -18.23 6.85
N GLU A 124 8.59 -18.56 7.81
CA GLU A 124 8.54 -19.80 8.58
C GLU A 124 8.40 -19.50 10.08
N GLY A 125 7.50 -20.22 10.74
CA GLY A 125 7.42 -20.24 12.20
C GLY A 125 8.42 -21.24 12.78
N SER A 126 8.79 -21.06 14.05
CA SER A 126 9.55 -22.06 14.79
C SER A 126 8.62 -22.92 15.64
N VAL A 127 8.92 -24.21 15.72
CA VAL A 127 8.27 -25.13 16.67
C VAL A 127 9.30 -25.54 17.70
N THR A 128 9.12 -25.11 18.94
CA THR A 128 9.94 -25.61 20.05
C THR A 128 9.32 -26.88 20.59
N LYS A 129 10.12 -27.94 20.74
CA LYS A 129 9.68 -29.19 21.36
C LYS A 129 9.38 -28.91 22.83
N VAL A 130 8.15 -29.18 23.27
CA VAL A 130 7.83 -29.18 24.70
C VAL A 130 8.58 -30.35 25.33
N THR A 131 9.46 -30.07 26.29
CA THR A 131 10.15 -31.13 27.05
C THR A 131 9.15 -31.84 27.96
N GLU A 132 9.40 -33.12 28.29
CA GLU A 132 8.57 -33.86 29.25
C GLU A 132 8.48 -33.13 30.60
N GLU A 133 9.57 -32.49 31.00
CA GLU A 133 9.66 -31.69 32.23
C GLU A 133 8.78 -30.43 32.18
N ALA A 134 8.74 -29.73 31.05
CA ALA A 134 7.85 -28.58 30.84
C ALA A 134 6.37 -29.00 30.79
N ALA A 135 6.07 -30.14 30.16
CA ALA A 135 4.71 -30.69 30.13
C ALA A 135 4.23 -31.12 31.53
N ALA A 136 5.09 -31.77 32.31
CA ALA A 136 4.79 -32.18 33.67
C ALA A 136 4.51 -30.97 34.57
N LYS A 137 5.26 -29.87 34.41
CA LYS A 137 5.02 -28.62 35.15
C LYS A 137 3.67 -27.98 34.80
N MET A 138 3.34 -27.87 33.52
CA MET A 138 2.04 -27.33 33.08
C MET A 138 0.85 -28.16 33.58
N LEU A 139 0.96 -29.49 33.56
CA LEU A 139 -0.09 -30.38 34.06
C LEU A 139 -0.18 -30.34 35.60
N GLY A 140 0.94 -30.24 36.30
CA GLY A 140 0.96 -30.15 37.77
C GLY A 140 0.29 -28.89 38.32
N GLU A 141 0.37 -27.77 37.60
CA GLU A 141 -0.28 -26.50 37.97
C GLU A 141 -1.81 -26.49 37.69
N ILE A 142 -2.32 -27.39 36.85
CA ILE A 142 -3.76 -27.50 36.52
C ILE A 142 -4.53 -28.33 37.57
N PHE A 143 -3.84 -29.20 38.32
CA PHE A 143 -4.46 -30.11 39.30
C PHE A 143 -4.18 -29.74 40.77
N GLN A 144 -3.82 -28.49 41.04
CA GLN A 144 -3.81 -27.89 42.40
C GLN A 144 -4.93 -26.85 42.52
#